data_AF-A0A344W984-F1
#
_entry.id   AF-A0A344W984-F1
#
_cell.length_a   1.000
_cell.length_b   1.000
_cell.length_c   1.000
_cell.angle_alpha   90.00
_cell.angle_beta   90.00
_cell.angle_gamma   90.00
#
_symmetry.space_group_name_H-M   'P 1'
#
loop_
_entity.id
_entity.type
_entity.pdbx_description
1 polymer ?
#
loop_
_entity_poly.entity_id
_entity_poly.type
_entity_poly.pdbx_seq_one_letter_code
_entity_poly.pdbx_strand_id
1 'polypeptide(L)'
;MCGIAGIIHRNASKDENIGGQMTSMLQALKHRGPDSTGYAVYGEDNGNQVVRFKVAEGAELEGSFDIHAQIEERIKLVNSRLTDLGAKVVKKDSANEYSHRYEIQFSGDMKKLADFVEDIEGVEILSIGNSLELIKDLGDASVVSKQYGLDNFNGTHAIGHTRMATESDVDIRSAHPYWAYPFSDVAVVHNGQLTNYWTNRRALELKGHRFSSNCDSELIAVYIADRMSQGSDLETAMKDSVEYLDGVFTYLVATKDQLGMAKDVMAAKPMVVYESDDMIALASEEVAIRTLFDHRIETFDPYHGEVKVWQN
;
A
#
# COMPACT_ATOMS: atom_id res chain seq x y z
N MET A 1 -8.28 4.75 -16.41
CA MET A 1 -7.99 3.33 -16.10
C MET A 1 -6.80 3.34 -15.18
N CYS A 2 -6.86 2.79 -13.97
CA CYS A 2 -5.77 2.88 -13.00
C CYS A 2 -4.40 2.41 -13.53
N GLY A 3 -3.34 2.97 -12.96
CA GLY A 3 -1.95 2.55 -13.17
C GLY A 3 -1.38 1.95 -11.90
N ILE A 4 -0.62 0.86 -12.04
CA ILE A 4 0.16 0.27 -10.94
C ILE A 4 1.64 0.21 -11.34
N ALA A 5 2.50 0.36 -10.34
CA ALA A 5 3.95 0.27 -10.48
C ALA A 5 4.56 -0.44 -9.26
N GLY A 6 5.67 -1.13 -9.47
CA GLY A 6 6.45 -1.81 -8.45
C GLY A 6 7.93 -1.77 -8.80
N ILE A 7 8.77 -1.63 -7.78
CA ILE A 7 10.23 -1.67 -7.92
C ILE A 7 10.82 -2.35 -6.69
N ILE A 8 11.81 -3.20 -6.89
CA ILE A 8 12.61 -3.85 -5.84
C ILE A 8 14.06 -3.89 -6.29
N HIS A 9 14.97 -3.44 -5.42
CA HIS A 9 16.40 -3.59 -5.62
C HIS A 9 16.88 -4.90 -5.00
N ARG A 10 17.70 -5.65 -5.72
CA ARG A 10 18.36 -6.87 -5.27
C ARG A 10 19.61 -6.49 -4.47
N ASN A 11 19.80 -7.11 -3.32
CA ASN A 11 20.89 -6.81 -2.38
C ASN A 11 20.95 -5.32 -2.00
N ALA A 12 19.79 -4.66 -1.93
CA ALA A 12 19.71 -3.22 -1.75
C ALA A 12 20.51 -2.78 -0.52
N SER A 13 21.49 -1.90 -0.70
CA SER A 13 21.88 -1.01 0.40
C SER A 13 20.68 -0.13 0.71
N LYS A 14 20.40 0.12 2.00
CA LYS A 14 19.27 0.93 2.49
C LYS A 14 19.32 2.42 2.08
N ASP A 15 20.14 2.76 1.09
CA ASP A 15 20.44 4.11 0.60
C ASP A 15 19.79 4.41 -0.76
N GLU A 16 19.12 3.42 -1.38
CA GLU A 16 18.41 3.65 -2.63
C GLU A 16 17.16 4.51 -2.41
N ASN A 17 17.05 5.60 -3.18
CA ASN A 17 15.91 6.53 -3.11
C ASN A 17 14.66 5.93 -3.77
N ILE A 18 14.10 4.91 -3.12
CA ILE A 18 12.96 4.16 -3.61
C ILE A 18 11.69 5.03 -3.72
N GLY A 19 11.55 6.02 -2.84
CA GLY A 19 10.44 6.97 -2.89
C GLY A 19 10.49 7.81 -4.17
N GLY A 20 11.62 8.44 -4.48
CA GLY A 20 11.79 9.23 -5.70
C GLY A 20 11.67 8.40 -6.99
N GLN A 21 12.17 7.16 -6.99
CA GLN A 21 12.01 6.22 -8.10
C GLN A 21 10.52 5.88 -8.32
N MET A 22 9.81 5.51 -7.27
CA MET A 22 8.37 5.21 -7.36
C MET A 22 7.57 6.45 -7.80
N THR A 23 7.88 7.64 -7.27
CA THR A 23 7.23 8.88 -7.69
C THR A 23 7.42 9.15 -9.17
N SER A 24 8.62 8.93 -9.71
CA SER A 24 8.90 9.10 -11.13
C SER A 24 8.07 8.13 -11.99
N MET A 25 8.01 6.86 -11.59
CA MET A 25 7.21 5.83 -12.26
C MET A 25 5.71 6.19 -12.25
N LEU A 26 5.15 6.57 -11.10
CA LEU A 26 3.73 6.92 -10.97
C LEU A 26 3.38 8.21 -11.69
N GLN A 27 4.27 9.21 -11.70
CA GLN A 27 4.06 10.45 -12.44
C GLN A 27 3.95 10.19 -13.94
N ALA A 28 4.76 9.26 -14.47
CA ALA A 28 4.65 8.83 -15.87
C ALA A 28 3.35 8.04 -16.16
N LEU A 29 2.68 7.53 -15.12
CA LEU A 29 1.35 6.92 -15.20
C LEU A 29 0.22 7.90 -14.84
N LYS A 30 0.46 9.21 -14.71
CA LYS A 30 -0.59 10.19 -14.34
C LYS A 30 -1.78 10.17 -15.29
N HIS A 31 -1.57 9.92 -16.60
CA HIS A 31 -2.66 9.83 -17.59
C HIS A 31 -3.64 8.68 -17.32
N ARG A 32 -3.23 7.69 -16.54
CA ARG A 32 -4.08 6.59 -16.11
C ARG A 32 -5.02 6.96 -14.95
N GLY A 33 -4.59 7.89 -14.09
CA GLY A 33 -5.34 8.31 -12.92
C GLY A 33 -4.72 9.54 -12.25
N PRO A 34 -5.26 10.75 -12.47
CA PRO A 34 -4.70 11.98 -11.89
C PRO A 34 -5.28 12.34 -10.51
N ASP A 35 -6.29 11.61 -10.02
CA ASP A 35 -7.14 12.06 -8.91
C ASP A 35 -6.54 11.77 -7.54
N SER A 36 -5.90 10.61 -7.39
CA SER A 36 -5.20 10.23 -6.17
C SER A 36 -4.04 9.30 -6.48
N THR A 37 -3.02 9.38 -5.63
CA THR A 37 -1.82 8.56 -5.73
C THR A 37 -1.51 7.94 -4.38
N GLY A 38 -1.13 6.68 -4.40
CA GLY A 38 -0.70 5.98 -3.21
C GLY A 38 0.58 5.18 -3.41
N TYR A 39 1.25 4.98 -2.29
CA TYR A 39 2.56 4.37 -2.13
C TYR A 39 2.52 3.41 -0.95
N ALA A 40 3.16 2.27 -1.11
CA ALA A 40 3.61 1.42 -0.01
C ALA A 40 5.12 1.33 -0.18
N VAL A 41 5.85 1.97 0.73
CA VAL A 41 7.31 2.04 0.70
C VAL A 41 7.89 1.26 1.86
N TYR A 42 9.01 0.57 1.62
CA TYR A 42 9.63 -0.33 2.59
C TYR A 42 11.02 0.16 2.97
N GLY A 43 11.08 0.78 4.14
CA GLY A 43 12.30 1.34 4.73
C GLY A 43 13.06 0.33 5.60
N GLU A 44 13.97 0.85 6.42
CA GLU A 44 14.75 0.05 7.35
C GLU A 44 13.91 -0.49 8.53
N ASP A 45 13.95 -1.81 8.72
CA ASP A 45 13.49 -2.45 9.97
C ASP A 45 14.52 -2.18 11.08
N ASN A 46 14.22 -1.22 11.95
CA ASN A 46 15.04 -0.89 13.12
C ASN A 46 14.52 -1.54 14.43
N GLY A 47 13.57 -2.47 14.32
CA GLY A 47 12.91 -3.13 15.45
C GLY A 47 11.73 -2.36 16.06
N ASN A 48 11.48 -1.12 15.64
CA ASN A 48 10.27 -0.38 15.98
C ASN A 48 9.15 -0.64 14.95
N GLN A 49 7.92 -0.29 15.29
CA GLN A 49 6.79 -0.29 14.37
C GLN A 49 6.48 1.13 13.89
N VAL A 50 6.26 1.30 12.61
CA VAL A 50 5.74 2.54 12.02
C VAL A 50 4.22 2.41 11.88
N VAL A 51 3.50 3.33 12.53
CA VAL A 51 2.06 3.48 12.46
C VAL A 51 1.76 4.71 11.61
N ARG A 52 1.15 4.50 10.44
CA ARG A 52 0.57 5.57 9.62
C ARG A 52 -0.92 5.60 9.89
N PHE A 53 -1.45 6.75 10.28
CA PHE A 53 -2.87 6.92 10.56
C PHE A 53 -3.34 8.31 10.16
N LYS A 54 -4.64 8.43 9.92
CA LYS A 54 -5.30 9.73 9.75
C LYS A 54 -6.32 9.97 10.86
N VAL A 55 -6.60 11.24 11.11
CA VAL A 55 -7.53 11.70 12.15
C VAL A 55 -8.68 12.55 11.60
N ALA A 56 -8.72 12.75 10.28
CA ALA A 56 -9.79 13.38 9.51
C ALA A 56 -9.61 13.03 8.02
N GLU A 57 -10.63 13.30 7.20
CA GLU A 57 -10.45 13.33 5.74
C GLU A 57 -10.03 14.72 5.29
N GLY A 58 -9.17 14.83 4.27
CA GLY A 58 -8.73 16.12 3.74
C GLY A 58 -9.89 17.03 3.29
N ALA A 59 -10.96 16.44 2.76
CA ALA A 59 -12.18 17.17 2.35
C ALA A 59 -12.97 17.79 3.53
N GLU A 60 -12.81 17.26 4.76
CA GLU A 60 -13.52 17.77 5.94
C GLU A 60 -12.92 19.08 6.46
N LEU A 61 -11.64 19.36 6.13
CA LEU A 61 -10.94 20.56 6.57
C LEU A 61 -11.52 21.85 5.98
N GLU A 62 -12.18 21.79 4.82
CA GLU A 62 -12.76 22.99 4.18
C GLU A 62 -14.12 23.39 4.79
N GLY A 63 -14.75 22.51 5.58
CA GLY A 63 -16.18 22.61 5.93
C GLY A 63 -16.53 23.23 7.29
N SER A 64 -15.62 23.26 8.28
CA SER A 64 -15.96 23.71 9.64
C SER A 64 -14.76 24.16 10.46
N PHE A 65 -14.85 25.30 11.17
CA PHE A 65 -13.82 25.74 12.12
C PHE A 65 -13.61 24.77 13.29
N ASP A 66 -14.60 23.92 13.60
CA ASP A 66 -14.54 22.98 14.74
C ASP A 66 -13.67 21.75 14.44
N ILE A 67 -13.42 21.44 13.15
CA ILE A 67 -12.68 20.24 12.76
C ILE A 67 -11.24 20.25 13.28
N HIS A 68 -10.60 21.42 13.33
CA HIS A 68 -9.23 21.54 13.83
C HIS A 68 -9.14 21.22 15.33
N ALA A 69 -10.14 21.64 16.12
CA ALA A 69 -10.20 21.31 17.55
C ALA A 69 -10.44 19.80 17.76
N GLN A 70 -11.32 19.21 16.95
CA GLN A 70 -11.58 17.76 16.96
C GLN A 70 -10.33 16.95 16.58
N ILE A 71 -9.56 17.41 15.59
CA ILE A 71 -8.27 16.81 15.19
C ILE A 71 -7.30 16.79 16.37
N GLU A 72 -7.13 17.92 17.06
CA GLU A 72 -6.26 17.98 18.25
C GLU A 72 -6.72 17.02 19.35
N GLU A 73 -8.03 16.92 19.58
CA GLU A 73 -8.61 15.99 20.56
C GLU A 73 -8.38 14.53 20.18
N ARG A 74 -8.63 14.17 18.91
CA ARG A 74 -8.38 12.83 18.37
C ARG A 74 -6.90 12.44 18.53
N ILE A 75 -5.97 13.35 18.22
CA ILE A 75 -4.53 13.11 18.41
C ILE A 75 -4.20 12.86 19.89
N LYS A 76 -4.79 13.64 20.82
CA LYS A 76 -4.61 13.42 22.27
C LYS A 76 -5.13 12.04 22.69
N LEU A 77 -6.30 11.63 22.20
CA LEU A 77 -6.86 10.31 22.45
C LEU A 77 -5.98 9.20 21.90
N VAL A 78 -5.49 9.31 20.66
CA VAL A 78 -4.54 8.32 20.08
C VAL A 78 -3.31 8.17 20.97
N ASN A 79 -2.72 9.28 21.41
CA ASN A 79 -1.55 9.25 22.31
C ASN A 79 -1.86 8.59 23.65
N SER A 80 -3.04 8.86 24.23
CA SER A 80 -3.49 8.21 25.47
C SER A 80 -3.62 6.70 25.26
N ARG A 81 -4.34 6.27 24.22
CA ARG A 81 -4.61 4.85 23.93
C ARG A 81 -3.34 4.05 23.68
N LEU A 82 -2.37 4.63 22.96
CA LEU A 82 -1.04 4.03 22.79
C LEU A 82 -0.34 3.86 24.14
N THR A 83 -0.37 4.87 25.00
CA THR A 83 0.26 4.83 26.32
C THR A 83 -0.43 3.81 27.24
N ASP A 84 -1.76 3.73 27.23
CA ASP A 84 -2.56 2.80 28.04
C ASP A 84 -2.26 1.34 27.71
N LEU A 85 -1.96 1.05 26.44
CA LEU A 85 -1.51 -0.28 26.00
C LEU A 85 -0.02 -0.53 26.25
N GLY A 86 0.73 0.45 26.74
CA GLY A 86 2.16 0.35 27.01
C GLY A 86 3.04 0.53 25.76
N ALA A 87 2.50 1.08 24.67
CA ALA A 87 3.30 1.45 23.50
C ALA A 87 4.08 2.74 23.78
N LYS A 88 5.39 2.71 23.55
CA LYS A 88 6.26 3.88 23.71
C LYS A 88 6.47 4.55 22.35
N VAL A 89 6.03 5.79 22.20
CA VAL A 89 6.28 6.56 20.97
C VAL A 89 7.73 7.08 20.96
N VAL A 90 8.50 6.67 19.97
CA VAL A 90 9.90 7.04 19.74
C VAL A 90 10.01 8.30 18.90
N LYS A 91 9.19 8.39 17.84
CA LYS A 91 9.18 9.52 16.91
C LYS A 91 7.76 9.84 16.48
N LYS A 92 7.49 11.13 16.25
CA LYS A 92 6.23 11.63 15.69
C LYS A 92 6.56 12.57 14.54
N ASP A 93 6.01 12.27 13.38
CA ASP A 93 6.05 13.13 12.19
C ASP A 93 4.61 13.35 11.70
N SER A 94 4.37 14.46 11.01
CA SER A 94 3.08 14.78 10.40
C SER A 94 3.32 15.36 9.02
N ALA A 95 2.68 14.78 8.00
CA ALA A 95 2.77 15.31 6.64
C ALA A 95 1.87 16.54 6.46
N ASN A 96 0.72 16.54 7.15
CA ASN A 96 -0.26 17.62 7.19
C ASN A 96 -1.03 17.54 8.53
N GLU A 97 -2.11 18.30 8.67
CA GLU A 97 -2.90 18.37 9.90
C GLU A 97 -3.61 17.06 10.27
N TYR A 98 -3.95 16.23 9.29
CA TYR A 98 -4.77 15.02 9.51
C TYR A 98 -4.00 13.72 9.36
N SER A 99 -2.81 13.72 8.76
CA SER A 99 -2.03 12.52 8.42
C SER A 99 -0.73 12.46 9.22
N HIS A 100 -0.63 11.43 10.06
CA HIS A 100 0.43 11.28 11.04
C HIS A 100 1.22 9.98 10.83
N ARG A 101 2.50 10.05 11.18
CA ARG A 101 3.44 8.93 11.20
C ARG A 101 4.05 8.84 12.58
N TYR A 102 3.73 7.79 13.31
CA TYR A 102 4.33 7.50 14.61
C TYR A 102 5.26 6.30 14.50
N GLU A 103 6.43 6.41 15.08
CA GLU A 103 7.32 5.28 15.31
C GLU A 103 7.18 4.85 16.77
N ILE A 104 6.81 3.60 17.01
CA ILE A 104 6.50 3.09 18.34
C ILE A 104 7.32 1.85 18.67
N GLN A 105 7.61 1.67 19.96
CA GLN A 105 8.07 0.42 20.53
C GLN A 105 6.90 -0.23 21.24
N PHE A 106 6.44 -1.35 20.70
CA PHE A 106 5.34 -2.11 21.30
C PHE A 106 5.56 -3.62 21.09
N SER A 107 5.46 -4.38 22.19
CA SER A 107 5.65 -5.84 22.20
C SER A 107 4.35 -6.60 22.47
N GLY A 108 3.22 -5.90 22.51
CA GLY A 108 1.90 -6.50 22.74
C GLY A 108 1.22 -6.92 21.43
N ASP A 109 -0.08 -7.10 21.51
CA ASP A 109 -0.92 -7.52 20.39
C ASP A 109 -1.24 -6.33 19.47
N MET A 110 -0.63 -6.32 18.27
CA MET A 110 -0.80 -5.25 17.27
C MET A 110 -2.25 -5.09 16.83
N LYS A 111 -3.01 -6.19 16.75
CA LYS A 111 -4.42 -6.15 16.38
C LYS A 111 -5.21 -5.39 17.44
N LYS A 112 -4.97 -5.70 18.72
CA LYS A 112 -5.63 -4.97 19.83
C LYS A 112 -5.25 -3.50 19.85
N LEU A 113 -3.99 -3.17 19.57
CA LEU A 113 -3.56 -1.78 19.47
C LEU A 113 -4.31 -1.05 18.36
N ALA A 114 -4.37 -1.64 17.17
CA ALA A 114 -5.02 -1.01 16.04
C ALA A 114 -6.54 -0.89 16.22
N ASP A 115 -7.23 -1.95 16.66
CA ASP A 115 -8.66 -1.91 17.00
C ASP A 115 -8.94 -0.85 18.08
N PHE A 116 -8.09 -0.76 19.11
CA PHE A 116 -8.26 0.22 20.17
C PHE A 116 -7.98 1.63 19.70
N VAL A 117 -7.07 1.88 18.76
CA VAL A 117 -6.86 3.24 18.23
C VAL A 117 -7.98 3.67 17.28
N GLU A 118 -8.45 2.77 16.41
CA GLU A 118 -9.51 3.05 15.42
C GLU A 118 -10.92 3.16 16.02
N ASP A 119 -11.13 2.70 17.25
CA ASP A 119 -12.38 2.96 17.97
C ASP A 119 -12.56 4.45 18.33
N ILE A 120 -11.56 5.31 18.10
CA ILE A 120 -11.72 6.76 18.12
C ILE A 120 -12.41 7.20 16.81
N GLU A 121 -13.60 7.80 16.92
CA GLU A 121 -14.33 8.29 15.75
C GLU A 121 -13.50 9.29 14.92
N GLY A 122 -13.41 9.03 13.61
CA GLY A 122 -12.62 9.81 12.66
C GLY A 122 -11.14 9.42 12.57
N VAL A 123 -10.69 8.44 13.35
CA VAL A 123 -9.32 7.89 13.26
C VAL A 123 -9.31 6.61 12.44
N GLU A 124 -8.38 6.52 11.49
CA GLU A 124 -8.17 5.33 10.66
C GLU A 124 -6.68 5.01 10.59
N ILE A 125 -6.30 3.76 10.84
CA ILE A 125 -4.93 3.30 10.65
C ILE A 125 -4.76 2.85 9.20
N LEU A 126 -3.83 3.49 8.51
CA LEU A 126 -3.48 3.16 7.13
C LEU A 126 -2.52 1.98 7.07
N SER A 127 -1.56 1.92 7.99
CA SER A 127 -0.64 0.78 8.12
C SER A 127 0.00 0.69 9.49
N ILE A 128 0.29 -0.53 9.91
CA ILE A 128 1.30 -0.84 10.93
C ILE A 128 2.28 -1.83 10.32
N GLY A 129 3.56 -1.48 10.31
CA GLY A 129 4.63 -2.32 9.77
C GLY A 129 5.94 -2.07 10.47
N ASN A 130 6.87 -3.00 10.35
CA ASN A 130 8.26 -2.79 10.78
C ASN A 130 9.08 -2.06 9.72
N SER A 131 8.70 -2.20 8.44
CA SER A 131 9.34 -1.54 7.31
C SER A 131 8.34 -0.78 6.43
N LEU A 132 7.10 -1.25 6.38
CA LEU A 132 6.04 -0.71 5.54
C LEU A 132 5.50 0.62 6.07
N GLU A 133 5.43 1.60 5.18
CA GLU A 133 4.65 2.80 5.34
C GLU A 133 3.66 2.95 4.17
N LEU A 134 2.35 2.91 4.46
CA LEU A 134 1.34 3.33 3.47
C LEU A 134 1.15 4.84 3.50
N ILE A 135 1.21 5.42 2.31
CA ILE A 135 0.98 6.85 2.06
C ILE A 135 0.02 6.94 0.89
N LYS A 136 -1.15 7.54 1.09
CA LYS A 136 -2.12 7.75 0.03
C LYS A 136 -2.87 9.04 0.30
N ASP A 137 -3.01 9.86 -0.74
CA ASP A 137 -3.71 11.14 -0.66
C ASP A 137 -4.19 11.58 -2.04
N LEU A 138 -4.95 12.68 -2.06
CA LEU A 138 -5.45 13.32 -3.26
C LEU A 138 -4.31 13.98 -4.06
N GLY A 139 -4.47 13.97 -5.39
CA GLY A 139 -3.52 14.54 -6.33
C GLY A 139 -2.58 13.55 -7.00
N ASP A 140 -1.76 14.08 -7.91
CA ASP A 140 -0.79 13.28 -8.64
C ASP A 140 0.44 12.91 -7.78
N ALA A 141 1.28 12.06 -8.36
CA ALA A 141 2.46 11.52 -7.69
C ALA A 141 3.40 12.62 -7.16
N SER A 142 3.56 13.72 -7.90
CA SER A 142 4.43 14.84 -7.50
C SER A 142 3.87 15.60 -6.30
N VAL A 143 2.55 15.80 -6.26
CA VAL A 143 1.87 16.45 -5.12
C VAL A 143 2.03 15.61 -3.86
N VAL A 144 1.69 14.33 -3.93
CA VAL A 144 1.76 13.41 -2.79
C VAL A 144 3.23 13.22 -2.35
N SER A 145 4.17 13.06 -3.28
CA SER A 145 5.60 12.93 -2.95
C SER A 145 6.10 14.12 -2.13
N LYS A 146 5.84 15.33 -2.61
CA LYS A 146 6.28 16.57 -1.96
C LYS A 146 5.68 16.72 -0.56
N GLN A 147 4.40 16.40 -0.40
CA GLN A 147 3.70 16.53 0.88
C GLN A 147 4.25 15.55 1.94
N TYR A 148 4.60 14.33 1.52
CA TYR A 148 5.07 13.29 2.43
C TYR A 148 6.59 13.13 2.47
N GLY A 149 7.33 13.93 1.70
CA GLY A 149 8.80 13.91 1.64
C GLY A 149 9.37 12.65 0.99
N LEU A 150 8.65 12.02 0.05
CA LEU A 150 9.05 10.74 -0.55
C LEU A 150 10.30 10.85 -1.42
N ASP A 151 10.63 12.03 -1.94
CA ASP A 151 11.86 12.26 -2.71
C ASP A 151 13.15 12.00 -1.90
N ASN A 152 13.06 11.86 -0.58
CA ASN A 152 14.18 11.50 0.30
C ASN A 152 13.96 10.19 1.05
N PHE A 153 12.99 9.38 0.63
CA PHE A 153 12.70 8.10 1.27
C PHE A 153 13.63 7.03 0.70
N ASN A 154 14.55 6.57 1.54
CA ASN A 154 15.43 5.46 1.19
C ASN A 154 14.84 4.13 1.68
N GLY A 155 14.97 3.09 0.86
CA GLY A 155 14.39 1.79 1.16
C GLY A 155 14.78 0.75 0.13
N THR A 156 14.13 -0.42 0.22
CA THR A 156 14.49 -1.57 -0.61
C THR A 156 13.56 -1.75 -1.80
N HIS A 157 12.28 -1.53 -1.58
CA HIS A 157 11.23 -1.73 -2.58
C HIS A 157 10.00 -0.89 -2.27
N ALA A 158 9.16 -0.76 -3.29
CA ALA A 158 7.89 -0.07 -3.17
C ALA A 158 6.89 -0.59 -4.20
N ILE A 159 5.61 -0.45 -3.88
CA ILE A 159 4.51 -0.53 -4.84
C ILE A 159 3.68 0.75 -4.80
N GLY A 160 3.08 1.10 -5.93
CA GLY A 160 2.38 2.36 -6.10
C GLY A 160 1.19 2.24 -7.03
N HIS A 161 0.25 3.16 -6.89
CA HIS A 161 -0.97 3.18 -7.67
C HIS A 161 -1.41 4.61 -8.00
N THR A 162 -1.85 4.82 -9.25
CA THR A 162 -2.54 6.03 -9.70
C THR A 162 -4.00 5.70 -10.02
N ARG A 163 -4.94 6.39 -9.35
CA ARG A 163 -6.38 6.12 -9.46
C ARG A 163 -7.10 7.17 -10.30
N MET A 164 -8.03 6.72 -11.14
CA MET A 164 -9.03 7.55 -11.80
C MET A 164 -10.38 7.27 -11.16
N ALA A 165 -10.99 8.27 -10.54
CA ALA A 165 -12.35 8.19 -10.02
C ALA A 165 -13.33 8.31 -11.20
N THR A 166 -13.90 7.19 -11.64
CA THR A 166 -14.82 7.19 -12.81
C THR A 166 -16.28 7.42 -12.42
N GLU A 167 -16.68 7.12 -11.18
CA GLU A 167 -18.09 7.14 -10.74
C GLU A 167 -18.33 7.47 -9.25
N SER A 168 -17.29 7.73 -8.45
CA SER A 168 -17.39 7.98 -7.00
C SER A 168 -16.68 9.25 -6.59
N ASP A 169 -17.08 9.82 -5.45
CA ASP A 169 -16.28 10.86 -4.79
C ASP A 169 -14.84 10.37 -4.60
N VAL A 170 -13.88 11.28 -4.67
CA VAL A 170 -12.46 10.95 -4.50
C VAL A 170 -12.19 10.71 -3.02
N ASP A 171 -12.54 9.52 -2.56
CA ASP A 171 -12.30 9.05 -1.19
C ASP A 171 -10.98 8.25 -1.13
N ILE A 172 -10.09 8.69 -0.22
CA ILE A 172 -8.80 8.07 0.07
C ILE A 172 -8.97 6.65 0.64
N ARG A 173 -10.09 6.34 1.31
CA ARG A 173 -10.38 4.97 1.80
C ARG A 173 -10.44 3.97 0.65
N SER A 174 -10.95 4.43 -0.49
CA SER A 174 -11.05 3.66 -1.72
C SER A 174 -9.79 3.75 -2.60
N ALA A 175 -8.76 4.45 -2.14
CA ALA A 175 -7.47 4.53 -2.82
C ALA A 175 -6.52 3.44 -2.34
N HIS A 176 -5.82 2.85 -3.30
CA HIS A 176 -4.68 1.96 -3.09
C HIS A 176 -3.45 2.70 -2.56
N PRO A 177 -2.44 1.98 -2.01
CA PRO A 177 -2.43 0.54 -1.72
C PRO A 177 -3.37 0.13 -0.58
N TYR A 178 -3.64 -1.18 -0.49
CA TYR A 178 -4.36 -1.80 0.62
C TYR A 178 -3.41 -2.56 1.52
N TRP A 179 -3.48 -2.27 2.81
CA TRP A 179 -2.80 -3.01 3.86
C TRP A 179 -3.65 -4.20 4.30
N ALA A 180 -3.03 -5.37 4.45
CA ALA A 180 -3.72 -6.54 4.95
C ALA A 180 -3.89 -6.46 6.48
N TYR A 181 -4.82 -5.66 6.99
CA TYR A 181 -5.06 -5.57 8.43
C TYR A 181 -5.30 -6.96 9.07
N PRO A 182 -4.70 -7.29 10.23
CA PRO A 182 -3.70 -6.56 11.01
C PRO A 182 -2.24 -7.02 10.73
N PHE A 183 -2.00 -7.69 9.61
CA PHE A 183 -0.72 -8.30 9.26
C PHE A 183 0.33 -7.25 8.91
N SER A 184 1.46 -7.26 9.61
CA SER A 184 2.54 -6.33 9.35
C SER A 184 3.12 -6.51 7.95
N ASP A 185 3.47 -5.39 7.32
CA ASP A 185 4.30 -5.33 6.12
C ASP A 185 3.71 -5.98 4.85
N VAL A 186 2.41 -6.33 4.80
CA VAL A 186 1.77 -6.84 3.58
C VAL A 186 0.90 -5.75 2.94
N ALA A 187 1.28 -5.31 1.74
CA ALA A 187 0.55 -4.30 0.97
C ALA A 187 0.24 -4.78 -0.45
N VAL A 188 -0.90 -4.35 -1.00
CA VAL A 188 -1.35 -4.71 -2.35
C VAL A 188 -1.77 -3.50 -3.17
N VAL A 189 -1.38 -3.49 -4.44
CA VAL A 189 -1.96 -2.63 -5.48
C VAL A 189 -2.58 -3.49 -6.56
N HIS A 190 -3.72 -3.07 -7.11
CA HIS A 190 -4.50 -3.88 -8.04
C HIS A 190 -5.08 -3.01 -9.15
N ASN A 191 -5.00 -3.50 -10.38
CA ASN A 191 -5.67 -2.95 -11.55
C ASN A 191 -6.58 -4.04 -12.12
N GLY A 192 -7.89 -3.85 -12.02
CA GLY A 192 -8.83 -4.92 -12.32
C GLY A 192 -10.17 -4.76 -11.67
N GLN A 193 -10.97 -5.81 -11.78
CA GLN A 193 -12.20 -5.99 -11.02
C GLN A 193 -12.40 -7.47 -10.71
N LEU A 194 -12.72 -7.78 -9.45
CA LEU A 194 -13.05 -9.12 -9.00
C LEU A 194 -14.56 -9.35 -9.01
N THR A 195 -15.02 -10.38 -9.74
CA THR A 195 -16.45 -10.70 -9.90
C THR A 195 -17.00 -11.47 -8.70
N ASN A 196 -16.16 -12.23 -8.00
CA ASN A 196 -16.55 -13.05 -6.84
C ASN A 196 -16.26 -12.39 -5.47
N TYR A 197 -16.02 -11.07 -5.46
CA TYR A 197 -15.63 -10.30 -4.27
C TYR A 197 -16.50 -10.56 -3.04
N TRP A 198 -17.83 -10.35 -3.14
CA TRP A 198 -18.73 -10.45 -1.98
C TRP A 198 -18.82 -11.85 -1.40
N THR A 199 -18.68 -12.88 -2.24
CA THR A 199 -18.68 -14.28 -1.79
C THR A 199 -17.41 -14.57 -0.99
N ASN A 200 -16.26 -14.18 -1.54
CA ASN A 200 -14.97 -14.43 -0.93
C ASN A 200 -14.73 -13.60 0.33
N ARG A 201 -15.18 -12.33 0.33
CA ARG A 201 -15.18 -11.48 1.53
C ARG A 201 -15.93 -12.14 2.69
N ARG A 202 -17.16 -12.61 2.46
CA ARG A 202 -17.96 -13.29 3.50
C ARG A 202 -17.26 -14.54 4.03
N ALA A 203 -16.60 -15.30 3.17
CA ALA A 203 -15.84 -16.47 3.58
C ALA A 203 -14.66 -16.12 4.51
N LEU A 204 -13.96 -15.01 4.24
CA LEU A 204 -12.86 -14.53 5.09
C LEU A 204 -13.36 -13.86 6.37
N GLU A 205 -14.49 -13.14 6.33
CA GLU A 205 -15.14 -12.59 7.53
C GLU A 205 -15.57 -13.71 8.50
N LEU A 206 -16.07 -14.83 7.97
CA LEU A 206 -16.38 -16.02 8.78
C LEU A 206 -15.15 -16.66 9.43
N LYS A 207 -13.95 -16.45 8.88
CA LYS A 207 -12.67 -16.84 9.50
C LYS A 207 -12.17 -15.82 10.53
N GLY A 208 -12.86 -14.70 10.71
CA GLY A 208 -12.52 -13.65 11.67
C GLY A 208 -11.70 -12.49 11.09
N HIS A 209 -11.54 -12.41 9.77
CA HIS A 209 -10.88 -11.27 9.13
C HIS A 209 -11.80 -10.05 9.07
N ARG A 210 -11.19 -8.86 9.16
CA ARG A 210 -11.89 -7.56 9.10
C ARG A 210 -11.53 -6.86 7.80
N PHE A 211 -12.51 -6.18 7.21
CA PHE A 211 -12.34 -5.35 6.04
C PHE A 211 -12.75 -3.91 6.35
N SER A 212 -11.91 -2.95 5.99
CA SER A 212 -12.08 -1.51 6.24
C SER A 212 -12.71 -0.77 5.06
N SER A 213 -12.79 -1.37 3.87
CA SER A 213 -13.36 -0.77 2.66
C SER A 213 -14.36 -1.69 1.96
N ASN A 214 -15.05 -1.18 0.96
CA ASN A 214 -15.83 -1.99 0.01
C ASN A 214 -15.08 -2.26 -1.30
N CYS A 215 -13.78 -1.96 -1.35
CA CYS A 215 -12.97 -2.18 -2.54
C CYS A 215 -12.58 -3.66 -2.63
N ASP A 216 -12.73 -4.22 -3.82
CA ASP A 216 -12.38 -5.60 -4.11
C ASP A 216 -10.89 -5.90 -3.90
N SER A 217 -10.04 -4.88 -4.01
CA SER A 217 -8.60 -4.99 -3.91
C SER A 217 -8.13 -5.35 -2.50
N GLU A 218 -8.89 -4.97 -1.49
CA GLU A 218 -8.63 -5.36 -0.09
C GLU A 218 -8.74 -6.88 0.10
N LEU A 219 -9.59 -7.55 -0.69
CA LEU A 219 -9.72 -9.01 -0.68
C LEU A 219 -8.40 -9.72 -0.96
N ILE A 220 -7.63 -9.21 -1.92
CA ILE A 220 -6.34 -9.79 -2.30
C ILE A 220 -5.37 -9.67 -1.13
N ALA A 221 -5.31 -8.49 -0.49
CA ALA A 221 -4.44 -8.26 0.67
C ALA A 221 -4.77 -9.23 1.82
N VAL A 222 -6.04 -9.31 2.21
CA VAL A 222 -6.50 -10.19 3.30
C VAL A 222 -6.30 -11.67 2.95
N TYR A 223 -6.59 -12.07 1.71
CA TYR A 223 -6.41 -13.45 1.26
C TYR A 223 -4.94 -13.88 1.32
N ILE A 224 -4.04 -13.09 0.74
CA ILE A 224 -2.60 -13.41 0.72
C ILE A 224 -2.06 -13.50 2.15
N ALA A 225 -2.44 -12.56 3.01
CA ALA A 225 -2.01 -12.59 4.40
C ALA A 225 -2.59 -13.77 5.20
N ASP A 226 -3.86 -14.15 4.96
CA ASP A 226 -4.47 -15.38 5.53
C ASP A 226 -3.66 -16.62 5.15
N ARG A 227 -3.31 -16.77 3.87
CA ARG A 227 -2.51 -17.91 3.37
C ARG A 227 -1.10 -17.93 3.97
N MET A 228 -0.44 -16.78 4.01
CA MET A 228 0.90 -16.67 4.62
C MET A 228 0.87 -16.99 6.12
N SER A 229 -0.18 -16.56 6.84
CA SER A 229 -0.35 -16.90 8.25
C SER A 229 -0.55 -18.39 8.52
N GLN A 230 -1.00 -19.15 7.51
CA GLN A 230 -1.19 -20.60 7.54
C GLN A 230 0.07 -21.36 7.08
N GLY A 231 1.17 -20.66 6.77
CA GLY A 231 2.47 -21.22 6.43
C GLY A 231 2.78 -21.32 4.93
N SER A 232 1.94 -20.77 4.05
CA SER A 232 2.30 -20.64 2.62
C SER A 232 3.38 -19.57 2.44
N ASP A 233 4.36 -19.81 1.56
CA ASP A 233 5.19 -18.72 1.05
C ASP A 233 4.39 -17.79 0.12
N LEU A 234 4.94 -16.61 -0.17
CA LEU A 234 4.26 -15.59 -0.97
C LEU A 234 3.91 -16.10 -2.38
N GLU A 235 4.85 -16.80 -3.04
CA GLU A 235 4.64 -17.28 -4.40
C GLU A 235 3.50 -18.31 -4.48
N THR A 236 3.45 -19.24 -3.54
CA THR A 236 2.37 -20.24 -3.42
C THR A 236 1.05 -19.55 -3.11
N ALA A 237 1.02 -18.63 -2.15
CA ALA A 237 -0.19 -17.87 -1.83
C ALA A 237 -0.73 -17.09 -3.04
N MET A 238 0.16 -16.50 -3.85
CA MET A 238 -0.22 -15.77 -5.06
C MET A 238 -0.71 -16.71 -6.17
N LYS A 239 -0.06 -17.87 -6.38
CA LYS A 239 -0.53 -18.89 -7.33
C LYS A 239 -1.93 -19.39 -6.97
N ASP A 240 -2.15 -19.75 -5.70
CA ASP A 240 -3.47 -20.17 -5.21
C ASP A 240 -4.53 -19.07 -5.42
N SER A 241 -4.14 -17.80 -5.28
CA SER A 241 -5.06 -16.69 -5.47
C SER A 241 -5.55 -16.56 -6.91
N VAL A 242 -4.74 -16.91 -7.92
CA VAL A 242 -5.14 -16.84 -9.33
C VAL A 242 -6.28 -17.81 -9.62
N GLU A 243 -6.34 -18.95 -8.94
CA GLU A 243 -7.45 -19.90 -9.05
C GLU A 243 -8.66 -19.51 -8.17
N TYR A 244 -8.39 -18.89 -7.02
CA TYR A 244 -9.42 -18.50 -6.05
C TYR A 244 -10.22 -17.26 -6.47
N LEU A 245 -9.56 -16.31 -7.14
CA LEU A 245 -10.13 -15.05 -7.57
C LEU A 245 -10.72 -15.19 -8.97
N ASP A 246 -11.92 -14.63 -9.17
CA ASP A 246 -12.57 -14.57 -10.48
C ASP A 246 -12.69 -13.11 -10.91
N GLY A 247 -12.49 -12.85 -12.20
CA GLY A 247 -12.49 -11.53 -12.79
C GLY A 247 -11.29 -11.26 -13.69
N VAL A 248 -11.05 -9.98 -13.94
CA VAL A 248 -9.95 -9.48 -14.78
C VAL A 248 -9.07 -8.62 -13.91
N PHE A 249 -7.85 -9.05 -13.64
CA PHE A 249 -6.99 -8.42 -12.66
C PHE A 249 -5.50 -8.58 -12.96
N THR A 250 -4.75 -7.57 -12.56
CA THR A 250 -3.33 -7.67 -12.32
C THR A 250 -3.03 -6.97 -11.01
N TYR A 251 -2.28 -7.61 -10.13
CA TYR A 251 -1.96 -7.04 -8.83
C TYR A 251 -0.52 -7.28 -8.46
N LEU A 252 -0.01 -6.40 -7.61
CA LEU A 252 1.30 -6.52 -6.99
C LEU A 252 1.14 -6.67 -5.49
N VAL A 253 1.99 -7.48 -4.88
CA VAL A 253 2.08 -7.64 -3.43
C VAL A 253 3.48 -7.28 -3.00
N ALA A 254 3.60 -6.48 -1.96
CA ALA A 254 4.85 -6.26 -1.27
C ALA A 254 4.75 -6.84 0.15
N THR A 255 5.81 -7.52 0.58
CA THR A 255 5.99 -8.01 1.96
C THR A 255 7.20 -7.33 2.57
N LYS A 256 7.62 -7.71 3.78
CA LYS A 256 8.86 -7.20 4.41
C LYS A 256 10.07 -7.13 3.46
N ASP A 257 10.25 -8.15 2.63
CA ASP A 257 11.46 -8.37 1.84
C ASP A 257 11.19 -8.86 0.41
N GLN A 258 9.92 -9.01 0.00
CA GLN A 258 9.57 -9.54 -1.31
C GLN A 258 8.60 -8.64 -2.07
N LEU A 259 8.76 -8.63 -3.40
CA LEU A 259 7.82 -8.06 -4.35
C LEU A 259 7.28 -9.17 -5.24
N GLY A 260 5.98 -9.31 -5.32
CA GLY A 260 5.29 -10.27 -6.17
C GLY A 260 4.37 -9.60 -7.18
N MET A 261 4.17 -10.24 -8.32
CA MET A 261 3.17 -9.86 -9.32
C MET A 261 2.36 -11.09 -9.76
N ALA A 262 1.10 -10.86 -10.11
CA ALA A 262 0.25 -11.88 -10.71
C ALA A 262 -0.68 -11.28 -11.77
N LYS A 263 -0.92 -12.03 -12.85
CA LYS A 263 -1.94 -11.73 -13.87
C LYS A 263 -3.06 -12.77 -13.84
N ASP A 264 -4.28 -12.33 -14.10
CA ASP A 264 -5.39 -13.21 -14.35
C ASP A 264 -5.19 -14.05 -15.64
N VAL A 265 -6.01 -15.09 -15.82
CA VAL A 265 -5.92 -16.01 -16.96
C VAL A 265 -6.41 -15.42 -18.29
N MET A 266 -7.18 -14.33 -18.27
CA MET A 266 -7.54 -13.57 -19.47
C MET A 266 -6.45 -12.56 -19.84
N ALA A 267 -5.60 -12.17 -18.89
CA ALA A 267 -4.49 -11.22 -19.06
C ALA A 267 -4.90 -9.90 -19.71
N ALA A 268 -6.13 -9.44 -19.44
CA ALA A 268 -6.69 -8.26 -20.11
C ALA A 268 -6.17 -6.94 -19.53
N LYS A 269 -5.53 -6.95 -18.36
CA LYS A 269 -4.87 -5.78 -17.76
C LYS A 269 -3.38 -5.80 -18.08
N PRO A 270 -2.80 -4.66 -18.52
CA PRO A 270 -1.42 -4.62 -18.98
C PRO A 270 -0.45 -4.63 -17.80
N MET A 271 0.67 -5.31 -18.00
CA MET A 271 1.84 -5.28 -17.14
C MET A 271 3.08 -5.46 -17.99
N VAL A 272 4.10 -4.68 -17.74
CA VAL A 272 5.42 -4.87 -18.30
C VAL A 272 6.42 -5.04 -17.18
N VAL A 273 7.41 -5.89 -17.40
CA VAL A 273 8.46 -6.21 -16.42
C VAL A 273 9.81 -5.96 -17.05
N TYR A 274 10.66 -5.25 -16.31
CA TYR A 274 12.09 -5.16 -16.48
C TYR A 274 12.75 -5.96 -15.37
N GLU A 275 13.67 -6.85 -15.74
CA GLU A 275 14.40 -7.68 -14.79
C GLU A 275 15.90 -7.62 -15.12
N SER A 276 16.69 -7.36 -14.09
CA SER A 276 18.16 -7.30 -14.15
C SER A 276 18.78 -7.94 -12.90
N ASP A 277 20.11 -8.01 -12.88
CA ASP A 277 20.87 -8.54 -11.74
C ASP A 277 20.80 -7.63 -10.51
N ASP A 278 20.52 -6.34 -10.69
CA ASP A 278 20.51 -5.34 -9.62
C ASP A 278 19.09 -4.98 -9.16
N MET A 279 18.10 -5.05 -10.05
CA MET A 279 16.74 -4.61 -9.73
C MET A 279 15.68 -5.24 -10.63
N ILE A 280 14.45 -5.21 -10.12
CA ILE A 280 13.24 -5.49 -10.87
C ILE A 280 12.36 -4.26 -10.82
N ALA A 281 11.83 -3.86 -11.97
CA ALA A 281 10.83 -2.82 -12.07
C ALA A 281 9.68 -3.31 -12.94
N LEU A 282 8.46 -2.99 -12.56
CA LEU A 282 7.27 -3.41 -13.25
C LEU A 282 6.19 -2.35 -13.18
N ALA A 283 5.39 -2.24 -14.23
CA ALA A 283 4.37 -1.21 -14.32
C ALA A 283 3.29 -1.57 -15.33
N SER A 284 2.16 -0.87 -15.28
CA SER A 284 1.13 -0.97 -16.31
C SER A 284 1.61 -0.55 -17.71
N GLU A 285 2.65 0.29 -17.82
CA GLU A 285 3.21 0.75 -19.10
C GLU A 285 4.73 0.95 -19.00
N GLU A 286 5.45 0.68 -20.10
CA GLU A 286 6.92 0.78 -20.19
C GLU A 286 7.44 2.19 -19.90
N VAL A 287 6.63 3.23 -20.21
CA VAL A 287 6.99 4.63 -19.96
C VAL A 287 7.32 4.90 -18.50
N ALA A 288 6.70 4.17 -17.56
CA ALA A 288 6.98 4.29 -16.14
C ALA A 288 8.37 3.76 -15.80
N ILE A 289 8.70 2.56 -16.29
CA ILE A 289 10.01 1.94 -16.06
C ILE A 289 11.13 2.76 -16.69
N ARG A 290 10.89 3.32 -17.89
CA ARG A 290 11.86 4.17 -18.59
C ARG A 290 12.29 5.41 -17.81
N THR A 291 11.49 5.88 -16.85
CA THR A 291 11.89 7.02 -16.00
C THR A 291 13.12 6.73 -15.13
N LEU A 292 13.42 5.46 -14.91
CA LEU A 292 14.52 5.00 -14.05
C LEU A 292 15.87 4.91 -14.79
N PHE A 293 15.86 5.00 -16.12
CA PHE A 293 17.04 4.72 -16.95
C PHE A 293 17.27 5.81 -17.99
N ASP A 294 18.54 6.07 -18.28
CA ASP A 294 19.00 6.99 -19.34
C ASP A 294 19.36 6.26 -20.66
N HIS A 295 19.21 4.93 -20.67
CA HIS A 295 19.56 4.06 -21.78
C HIS A 295 18.37 3.19 -22.21
N ARG A 296 18.56 2.41 -23.28
CA ARG A 296 17.55 1.49 -23.77
C ARG A 296 17.47 0.26 -22.87
N ILE A 297 16.26 -0.04 -22.41
CA ILE A 297 15.95 -1.25 -21.64
C ILE A 297 15.23 -2.28 -22.50
N GLU A 298 15.27 -3.53 -22.05
CA GLU A 298 14.43 -4.61 -22.57
C GLU A 298 13.38 -4.97 -21.52
N THR A 299 12.12 -4.94 -21.92
CA THR A 299 10.97 -5.31 -21.08
C THR A 299 10.14 -6.38 -21.76
N PHE A 300 9.45 -7.19 -20.98
CA PHE A 300 8.51 -8.20 -21.50
C PHE A 300 7.15 -8.07 -20.83
N ASP A 301 6.10 -8.53 -21.52
CA ASP A 301 4.76 -8.68 -20.96
C ASP A 301 4.64 -10.10 -20.37
N PRO A 302 4.34 -10.25 -19.07
CA PRO A 302 4.11 -11.56 -18.45
C PRO A 302 2.94 -12.32 -19.09
N TYR A 303 3.04 -13.65 -19.11
CA TYR A 303 2.02 -14.53 -19.63
C TYR A 303 0.74 -14.50 -18.77
N HIS A 304 -0.35 -15.03 -19.33
CA HIS A 304 -1.60 -15.19 -18.61
C HIS A 304 -1.46 -16.16 -17.43
N GLY A 305 -2.07 -15.85 -16.29
CA GLY A 305 -1.94 -16.67 -15.08
C GLY A 305 -0.52 -16.70 -14.48
N GLU A 306 0.42 -15.91 -15.01
CA GLU A 306 1.79 -15.91 -14.52
C GLU A 306 1.87 -15.24 -13.14
N VAL A 307 2.66 -15.86 -12.26
CA VAL A 307 3.02 -15.35 -10.94
C VAL A 307 4.53 -15.31 -10.87
N LYS A 308 5.09 -14.18 -10.45
CA LYS A 308 6.52 -14.03 -10.16
C LYS A 308 6.70 -13.36 -8.82
N VAL A 309 7.72 -13.81 -8.08
CA VAL A 309 8.13 -13.22 -6.81
C VAL A 309 9.64 -13.00 -6.83
N TRP A 310 10.04 -11.83 -6.36
CA TRP A 310 11.42 -11.41 -6.20
C TRP A 310 11.68 -11.03 -4.75
N GLN A 311 12.92 -11.20 -4.32
CA GLN A 311 13.38 -10.87 -2.98
C GLN A 311 14.53 -9.86 -3.07
N ASN A 312 14.59 -8.94 -2.11
CA ASN A 312 15.62 -7.92 -2.00
C ASN A 312 16.93 -8.44 -1.40
#